data_AF-K1MDQ8-F1
#
_entry.id   AF-K1MDQ8-F1
#
_cell.length_a   1.000
_cell.length_b   1.000
_cell.length_c   1.000
_cell.angle_alpha   90.00
_cell.angle_beta   90.00
_cell.angle_gamma   90.00
#
_symmetry.space_group_name_H-M   'P 1'
#
loop_
_entity.id
_entity.type
_entity.pdbx_description
1 polymer ?
#
loop_
_entity_poly.entity_id
_entity_poly.type
_entity_poly.pdbx_seq_one_letter_code
_entity_poly.pdbx_strand_id
1 'polypeptide(L)'
;MKTKISLLLLFLGQLVLGQNLKMTLKNVTSHPELREVLYFQNIQVSEFNFENEKLGGKHFEVNVYEFVEGKLKQKTQLLDTSEADFLKIKYSPFSMKIFTQILRGTFSIKADFYNISSKTLDLDILEKNKSRDYIAKDFFGNKIVKEYPMNKEIPLLAIITPTIHSDGSGSYCEVVQTDILPEKLGEHFKIPHYFLVTMKVK
;
A
#
# COMPACT_ATOMS: atom_id res chain seq x y z
N MET A 1 -11.67 68.70 -0.30
CA MET A 1 -11.56 67.69 -1.38
C MET A 1 -11.58 66.32 -0.75
N LYS A 2 -12.45 65.42 -1.25
CA LYS A 2 -12.71 64.09 -0.70
C LYS A 2 -11.52 63.17 -0.97
N THR A 3 -10.90 62.58 0.04
CA THR A 3 -10.03 61.41 -0.16
C THR A 3 -10.67 60.23 0.56
N LYS A 4 -11.10 59.26 -0.25
CA LYS A 4 -11.92 58.11 0.12
C LYS A 4 -11.12 57.10 0.95
N ILE A 5 -11.86 56.47 1.86
CA ILE A 5 -11.53 55.26 2.60
C ILE A 5 -11.47 54.05 1.64
N SER A 6 -10.70 53.03 2.07
CA SER A 6 -10.76 51.60 1.69
C SER A 6 -10.00 51.14 0.44
N LEU A 7 -9.14 50.12 0.58
CA LEU A 7 -9.62 48.74 0.74
C LEU A 7 -8.51 47.83 1.32
N LEU A 8 -8.84 47.21 2.45
CA LEU A 8 -8.11 46.13 3.09
C LEU A 8 -8.09 44.91 2.15
N LEU A 9 -6.92 44.49 1.67
CA LEU A 9 -6.78 43.23 0.92
C LEU A 9 -6.89 42.07 1.92
N LEU A 10 -8.08 41.46 2.00
CA LEU A 10 -8.30 40.18 2.64
C LEU A 10 -7.51 39.12 1.85
N PHE A 11 -6.32 38.78 2.34
CA PHE A 11 -5.67 37.51 2.03
C PHE A 11 -6.51 36.39 2.66
N LEU A 12 -7.58 35.98 1.97
CA LEU A 12 -8.15 34.64 2.14
C LEU A 12 -7.15 33.66 1.54
N GLY A 13 -6.06 33.42 2.28
CA GLY A 13 -5.26 32.23 2.07
C GLY A 13 -6.19 31.05 2.27
N GLN A 14 -6.57 30.41 1.16
CA GLN A 14 -7.18 29.10 1.21
C GLN A 14 -6.15 28.15 1.83
N LEU A 15 -6.19 28.02 3.15
CA LEU A 15 -5.69 26.84 3.83
C LEU A 15 -6.61 25.70 3.41
N VAL A 16 -6.42 25.19 2.19
CA VAL A 16 -6.74 23.80 1.89
C VAL A 16 -5.69 23.00 2.65
N LEU A 17 -5.84 22.92 3.97
CA LEU A 17 -5.34 21.79 4.74
C LEU A 17 -6.04 20.59 4.12
N GLY A 18 -5.40 19.97 3.14
CA GLY A 18 -5.76 18.64 2.70
C GLY A 18 -5.79 17.79 3.95
N GLN A 19 -6.99 17.40 4.39
CA GLN A 19 -7.12 16.55 5.55
C GLN A 19 -6.46 15.23 5.18
N ASN A 20 -5.31 14.94 5.76
CA ASN A 20 -4.58 13.72 5.49
C ASN A 20 -5.44 12.51 5.88
N LEU A 21 -5.31 11.43 5.11
CA LEU A 21 -5.80 10.12 5.48
C LEU A 21 -4.83 9.51 6.49
N LYS A 22 -5.32 9.18 7.68
CA LYS A 22 -4.54 8.40 8.65
C LYS A 22 -4.67 6.92 8.29
N MET A 23 -3.54 6.24 8.20
CA MET A 23 -3.45 4.80 7.96
C MET A 23 -2.79 4.14 9.16
N THR A 24 -3.39 3.05 9.66
CA THR A 24 -2.80 2.18 10.68
C THR A 24 -2.78 0.73 10.20
N LEU A 25 -1.80 -0.04 10.65
CA LEU A 25 -1.69 -1.46 10.38
C LEU A 25 -2.02 -2.24 11.65
N LYS A 26 -2.94 -3.19 11.56
CA LYS A 26 -3.31 -4.06 12.67
C LYS A 26 -2.70 -5.44 12.50
N ASN A 27 -2.19 -5.99 13.59
CA ASN A 27 -1.77 -7.39 13.65
C ASN A 27 -3.01 -8.29 13.52
N VAL A 28 -3.08 -9.09 12.47
CA VAL A 28 -4.28 -9.86 12.10
C VAL A 28 -4.44 -11.15 12.93
N THR A 29 -3.34 -11.70 13.46
CA THR A 29 -3.38 -12.93 14.27
C THR A 29 -2.93 -12.68 15.71
N SER A 30 -3.80 -13.05 16.65
CA SER A 30 -3.48 -13.14 18.08
C SER A 30 -2.88 -14.49 18.49
N HIS A 31 -2.84 -15.47 17.58
CA HIS A 31 -2.39 -16.83 17.84
C HIS A 31 -1.00 -17.08 17.19
N PRO A 32 0.06 -17.26 17.98
CA PRO A 32 1.42 -17.45 17.47
C PRO A 32 1.55 -18.66 16.53
N GLU A 33 0.88 -19.77 16.82
CA GLU A 33 0.99 -21.02 16.07
C GLU A 33 0.40 -20.87 14.66
N LEU A 34 -0.73 -20.17 14.53
CA LEU A 34 -1.29 -19.84 13.22
C LEU A 34 -0.34 -18.94 12.42
N ARG A 35 0.31 -17.99 13.08
CA ARG A 35 1.30 -17.11 12.44
C ARG A 35 2.49 -17.91 11.90
N GLU A 36 2.97 -18.89 12.64
CA GLU A 36 4.07 -19.76 12.22
C GLU A 36 3.69 -20.58 10.99
N VAL A 37 2.49 -21.16 10.96
CA VAL A 37 2.00 -21.90 9.80
C VAL A 37 1.85 -21.00 8.57
N LEU A 38 1.27 -19.81 8.74
CA LEU A 38 1.13 -18.84 7.64
C LEU A 38 2.49 -18.41 7.10
N TYR A 39 3.44 -18.11 7.98
CA TYR A 39 4.81 -17.74 7.60
C TYR A 39 5.52 -18.89 6.86
N PHE A 40 5.40 -20.12 7.35
CA PHE A 40 5.95 -21.30 6.69
C PHE A 40 5.38 -21.51 5.28
N GLN A 41 4.10 -21.16 5.07
CA GLN A 41 3.45 -21.21 3.76
C GLN A 41 3.66 -19.96 2.90
N ASN A 42 4.49 -19.02 3.35
CA ASN A 42 4.71 -17.71 2.76
C ASN A 42 3.40 -16.95 2.49
N ILE A 43 2.48 -17.04 3.44
CA ILE A 43 1.19 -16.33 3.45
C ILE A 43 1.30 -15.17 4.44
N GLN A 44 0.94 -13.97 3.98
CA GLN A 44 0.82 -12.81 4.84
C GLN A 44 -0.58 -12.20 4.74
N VAL A 45 -1.12 -11.81 5.89
CA VAL A 45 -2.38 -11.08 6.01
C VAL A 45 -2.11 -9.75 6.70
N SER A 46 -2.45 -8.65 6.02
CA SER A 46 -2.25 -7.29 6.52
C SER A 46 -3.60 -6.56 6.56
N GLU A 47 -4.01 -6.07 7.73
CA GLU A 47 -5.24 -5.30 7.90
C GLU A 47 -4.90 -3.82 8.06
N PHE A 48 -5.24 -3.04 7.04
CA PHE A 48 -5.06 -1.60 7.01
C PHE A 48 -6.36 -0.92 7.44
N ASN A 49 -6.28 0.00 8.41
CA ASN A 49 -7.37 0.88 8.78
C ASN A 49 -7.08 2.29 8.27
N PHE A 50 -8.10 2.91 7.70
CA PHE A 50 -8.05 4.24 7.13
C PHE A 50 -9.06 5.13 7.84
N GLU A 51 -8.60 6.29 8.29
CA GLU A 51 -9.43 7.23 9.04
C GLU A 51 -9.32 8.62 8.44
N ASN A 52 -10.47 9.15 8.03
CA ASN A 52 -10.71 10.54 7.69
C ASN A 52 -12.23 10.76 7.54
N GLU A 53 -12.73 11.86 8.08
CA GLU A 53 -14.16 12.20 8.09
C GLU A 53 -14.80 12.21 6.70
N LYS A 54 -14.01 12.45 5.63
CA LYS A 54 -14.48 12.53 4.24
C LYS A 54 -14.44 11.21 3.47
N LEU A 55 -14.09 10.09 4.10
CA LEU A 55 -14.09 8.76 3.45
C LEU A 55 -15.51 8.24 3.17
N GLY A 56 -16.49 8.57 4.01
CA GLY A 56 -17.85 8.09 3.86
C GLY A 56 -18.43 8.46 2.49
N GLY A 57 -18.99 7.47 1.78
CA GLY A 57 -19.58 7.63 0.46
C GLY A 57 -18.57 7.65 -0.70
N LYS A 58 -17.26 7.54 -0.44
CA LYS A 58 -16.22 7.48 -1.48
C LYS A 58 -16.03 6.08 -2.04
N HIS A 59 -15.51 6.02 -3.26
CA HIS A 59 -14.99 4.78 -3.83
C HIS A 59 -13.48 4.71 -3.61
N PHE A 60 -12.92 3.55 -3.89
CA PHE A 60 -11.48 3.35 -3.91
C PHE A 60 -11.11 2.26 -4.90
N GLU A 61 -9.85 2.27 -5.31
CA GLU A 61 -9.25 1.20 -6.09
C GLU A 61 -7.99 0.69 -5.41
N VAL A 62 -7.66 -0.57 -5.69
CA VAL A 62 -6.41 -1.22 -5.29
C VAL A 62 -5.69 -1.67 -6.55
N ASN A 63 -4.44 -1.29 -6.68
CA ASN A 63 -3.60 -1.58 -7.84
C ASN A 63 -2.33 -2.30 -7.42
N VAL A 64 -1.85 -3.20 -8.28
CA VAL A 64 -0.57 -3.87 -8.18
C VAL A 64 0.31 -3.40 -9.33
N TYR A 65 1.45 -2.81 -9.00
CA TYR A 65 2.46 -2.38 -9.96
C TYR A 65 3.60 -3.39 -9.98
N GLU A 66 3.96 -3.88 -11.15
CA GLU A 66 5.14 -4.72 -11.38
C GLU A 66 6.29 -3.85 -11.87
N PHE A 67 7.46 -3.99 -11.24
CA PHE A 67 8.68 -3.31 -11.62
C PHE A 67 9.78 -4.31 -11.95
N VAL A 68 10.50 -4.06 -13.04
CA VAL A 68 11.66 -4.84 -13.47
C VAL A 68 12.82 -3.88 -13.69
N GLU A 69 13.96 -4.17 -13.06
CA GLU A 69 15.17 -3.33 -13.10
C GLU A 69 14.88 -1.86 -12.75
N GLY A 70 14.02 -1.65 -11.74
CA GLY A 70 13.61 -0.32 -11.29
C GLY A 70 12.67 0.44 -12.23
N LYS A 71 12.20 -0.17 -13.33
CA LYS A 71 11.26 0.43 -14.27
C LYS A 71 9.88 -0.21 -14.14
N LEU A 72 8.83 0.61 -14.25
CA LEU A 72 7.46 0.11 -14.29
C LEU A 72 7.27 -0.75 -15.54
N LYS A 73 6.90 -2.02 -15.32
CA LYS A 73 6.56 -2.97 -16.38
C LYS A 73 5.06 -3.02 -16.61
N GLN A 74 4.27 -3.14 -15.54
CA GLN A 74 2.82 -3.32 -15.63
C GLN A 74 2.09 -2.71 -14.43
N LYS A 75 0.90 -2.17 -14.68
CA LYS A 75 -0.11 -1.88 -13.65
C LYS A 75 -1.29 -2.82 -13.85
N THR A 76 -1.67 -3.53 -12.81
CA THR A 76 -2.83 -4.43 -12.80
C THR A 76 -3.78 -4.01 -11.69
N GLN A 77 -5.05 -3.82 -12.03
CA GLN A 77 -6.09 -3.47 -11.05
C GLN A 77 -6.53 -4.73 -10.32
N LEU A 78 -6.47 -4.72 -8.98
CA LEU A 78 -6.95 -5.82 -8.13
C LEU A 78 -8.43 -5.67 -7.79
N LEU A 79 -8.85 -4.42 -7.53
CA LEU A 79 -10.19 -4.08 -7.08
C LEU A 79 -10.53 -2.64 -7.49
N ASP A 80 -11.75 -2.41 -7.96
CA ASP A 80 -12.34 -1.10 -8.17
C ASP A 80 -13.75 -1.07 -7.59
N THR A 81 -13.97 -0.27 -6.55
CA THR A 81 -15.30 -0.19 -5.95
C THR A 81 -16.25 0.74 -6.70
N SER A 82 -15.79 1.48 -7.72
CA SER A 82 -16.65 2.35 -8.52
C SER A 82 -17.62 1.60 -9.45
N GLU A 83 -17.46 0.27 -9.57
CA GLU A 83 -18.35 -0.58 -10.36
C GLU A 83 -19.79 -0.66 -9.82
N ALA A 84 -20.01 -0.42 -8.53
CA ALA A 84 -21.35 -0.40 -7.95
C ALA A 84 -21.46 0.45 -6.67
N ASP A 85 -22.58 1.14 -6.50
CA ASP A 85 -22.83 2.04 -5.36
C ASP A 85 -22.73 1.36 -3.99
N PHE A 86 -23.11 0.08 -3.90
CA PHE A 86 -23.06 -0.66 -2.63
C PHE A 86 -21.63 -0.99 -2.17
N LEU A 87 -20.62 -0.81 -3.04
CA LEU A 87 -19.20 -1.01 -2.75
C LEU A 87 -18.53 0.25 -2.18
N LYS A 88 -19.26 1.38 -2.06
CA LYS A 88 -18.75 2.61 -1.41
C LYS A 88 -18.31 2.33 0.02
N ILE A 89 -17.34 3.12 0.49
CA ILE A 89 -16.96 3.16 1.90
C ILE A 89 -18.16 3.69 2.69
N LYS A 90 -18.70 2.88 3.60
CA LYS A 90 -19.93 3.22 4.34
C LYS A 90 -19.67 4.23 5.45
N TYR A 91 -18.54 4.11 6.13
CA TYR A 91 -18.17 4.92 7.29
C TYR A 91 -16.65 4.98 7.45
N SER A 92 -16.18 6.01 8.17
CA SER A 92 -14.82 6.10 8.70
C SER A 92 -14.85 5.76 10.20
N PRO A 93 -13.89 4.99 10.74
CA PRO A 93 -12.78 4.35 10.03
C PRO A 93 -13.22 3.19 9.14
N PHE A 94 -12.48 2.99 8.05
CA PHE A 94 -12.67 1.91 7.08
C PHE A 94 -11.49 0.94 7.14
N SER A 95 -11.77 -0.37 7.08
CA SER A 95 -10.74 -1.41 7.17
C SER A 95 -10.71 -2.28 5.92
N MET A 96 -9.51 -2.60 5.45
CA MET A 96 -9.27 -3.51 4.34
C MET A 96 -8.17 -4.51 4.70
N LYS A 97 -8.41 -5.79 4.39
CA LYS A 97 -7.41 -6.85 4.53
C LYS A 97 -6.81 -7.15 3.17
N ILE A 98 -5.48 -7.21 3.10
CA ILE A 98 -4.75 -7.71 1.95
C ILE A 98 -4.14 -9.05 2.34
N PHE A 99 -4.40 -10.06 1.52
CA PHE A 99 -3.82 -11.38 1.63
C PHE A 99 -2.83 -11.56 0.50
N THR A 100 -1.64 -12.03 0.82
CA THR A 100 -0.59 -12.33 -0.15
C THR A 100 -0.08 -13.74 0.09
N GLN A 101 0.26 -14.43 -0.98
CA GLN A 101 0.96 -15.71 -0.95
C GLN A 101 2.00 -15.75 -2.06
N ILE A 102 3.17 -16.30 -1.79
CA ILE A 102 4.16 -16.61 -2.84
C ILE A 102 4.46 -18.10 -2.82
N LEU A 103 4.12 -18.79 -3.91
CA LEU A 103 4.26 -20.23 -4.02
C LEU A 103 4.66 -20.61 -5.44
N ARG A 104 5.74 -21.40 -5.58
CA ARG A 104 6.15 -22.04 -6.85
C ARG A 104 6.22 -21.10 -8.06
N GLY A 105 6.74 -19.88 -7.86
CA GLY A 105 6.91 -18.92 -8.93
C GLY A 105 5.72 -18.00 -9.16
N THR A 106 4.69 -18.06 -8.30
CA THR A 106 3.49 -17.26 -8.40
C THR A 106 3.31 -16.40 -7.15
N PHE A 107 3.08 -15.11 -7.36
CA PHE A 107 2.59 -14.17 -6.37
C PHE A 107 1.06 -14.05 -6.51
N SER A 108 0.33 -14.52 -5.50
CA SER A 108 -1.12 -14.43 -5.40
C SER A 108 -1.52 -13.33 -4.43
N ILE A 109 -2.50 -12.50 -4.79
CA ILE A 109 -3.03 -11.43 -3.94
C ILE A 109 -4.55 -11.33 -4.03
N LYS A 110 -5.20 -11.09 -2.89
CA LYS A 110 -6.61 -10.71 -2.81
C LYS A 110 -6.84 -9.64 -1.75
N ALA A 111 -7.92 -8.88 -1.91
CA ALA A 111 -8.36 -7.86 -0.96
C ALA A 111 -9.76 -8.19 -0.43
N ASP A 112 -9.95 -8.12 0.88
CA ASP A 112 -11.26 -8.22 1.52
C ASP A 112 -11.58 -6.90 2.24
N PHE A 113 -12.82 -6.44 2.14
CA PHE A 113 -13.32 -5.29 2.89
C PHE A 113 -14.81 -5.49 3.18
N TYR A 114 -15.26 -5.13 4.38
CA TYR A 114 -16.60 -5.50 4.86
C TYR A 114 -16.87 -7.02 4.64
N ASN A 115 -17.91 -7.37 3.89
CA ASN A 115 -18.26 -8.74 3.50
C ASN A 115 -18.01 -8.99 1.99
N ILE A 116 -17.10 -8.22 1.38
CA ILE A 116 -16.77 -8.26 -0.04
C ILE A 116 -15.32 -8.73 -0.19
N SER A 117 -15.09 -9.59 -1.17
CA SER A 117 -13.76 -10.06 -1.56
C SER A 117 -13.51 -9.74 -3.04
N SER A 118 -12.30 -9.32 -3.35
CA SER A 118 -11.82 -9.29 -4.73
C SER A 118 -11.65 -10.71 -5.26
N LYS A 119 -11.52 -10.85 -6.59
CA LYS A 119 -10.90 -12.05 -7.16
C LYS A 119 -9.46 -12.17 -6.65
N THR A 120 -8.94 -13.39 -6.59
CA THR A 120 -7.50 -13.61 -6.45
C THR A 120 -6.83 -13.25 -7.77
N LEU A 121 -5.82 -12.38 -7.69
CA LEU A 121 -4.93 -12.05 -8.79
C LEU A 121 -3.64 -12.85 -8.63
N ASP A 122 -3.30 -13.63 -9.66
CA ASP A 122 -2.06 -14.39 -9.72
C ASP A 122 -1.11 -13.76 -10.74
N LEU A 123 0.13 -13.51 -10.31
CA LEU A 123 1.19 -12.89 -11.10
C LEU A 123 2.44 -13.79 -11.08
N ASP A 124 3.10 -13.96 -12.22
CA ASP A 124 4.37 -14.67 -12.28
C ASP A 124 5.49 -13.85 -11.62
N ILE A 125 6.33 -14.51 -10.83
CA ILE A 125 7.61 -13.94 -10.43
C ILE A 125 8.69 -14.30 -11.46
N LEU A 126 9.60 -13.37 -11.75
CA LEU A 126 10.65 -13.61 -12.74
C LEU A 126 11.66 -14.65 -12.25
N GLU A 127 12.09 -14.54 -11.00
CA GLU A 127 13.08 -15.45 -10.41
C GLU A 127 12.40 -16.66 -9.74
N LYS A 128 11.74 -17.52 -10.53
CA LYS A 128 10.92 -18.65 -10.02
C LYS A 128 11.67 -19.56 -9.02
N ASN A 129 12.97 -19.80 -9.23
CA ASN A 129 13.81 -20.60 -8.33
C ASN A 129 14.10 -19.93 -6.98
N LYS A 130 13.83 -18.63 -6.86
CA LYS A 130 13.99 -17.80 -5.66
C LYS A 130 12.65 -17.35 -5.08
N SER A 131 11.58 -18.09 -5.36
CA SER A 131 10.24 -17.78 -4.82
C SER A 131 10.20 -17.57 -3.31
N ARG A 132 11.05 -18.28 -2.57
CA ARG A 132 11.10 -18.17 -1.10
C ARG A 132 11.80 -16.91 -0.60
N ASP A 133 12.53 -16.22 -1.48
CA ASP A 133 13.25 -14.99 -1.15
C ASP A 133 12.33 -13.77 -1.27
N TYR A 134 11.19 -13.92 -1.95
CA TYR A 134 10.19 -12.86 -1.97
C TYR A 134 9.39 -12.88 -0.67
N ILE A 135 9.23 -11.70 -0.10
CA ILE A 135 8.36 -11.47 1.04
C ILE A 135 7.53 -10.21 0.83
N ALA A 136 6.34 -10.19 1.44
CA ALA A 136 5.56 -8.97 1.54
C ALA A 136 6.05 -8.12 2.73
N LYS A 137 6.13 -6.81 2.54
CA LYS A 137 6.53 -5.85 3.56
C LYS A 137 5.67 -4.61 3.49
N ASP A 138 5.15 -4.18 4.63
CA ASP A 138 4.52 -2.88 4.77
C ASP A 138 5.57 -1.78 4.95
N PHE A 139 5.10 -0.53 4.90
CA PHE A 139 5.96 0.64 4.99
C PHE A 139 6.03 1.25 6.39
N PHE A 140 5.37 0.69 7.42
CA PHE A 140 5.25 1.36 8.73
C PHE A 140 6.58 1.49 9.47
N GLY A 141 7.49 0.53 9.29
CA GLY A 141 8.72 0.48 10.06
C GLY A 141 8.45 0.52 11.56
N ASN A 142 9.05 1.47 12.28
CA ASN A 142 8.81 1.67 13.71
C ASN A 142 7.59 2.56 14.03
N LYS A 143 6.87 3.04 13.00
CA LYS A 143 5.69 3.90 13.18
C LYS A 143 4.44 3.05 13.37
N ILE A 144 3.47 3.56 14.12
CA ILE A 144 2.15 2.94 14.30
C ILE A 144 1.04 3.62 13.48
N VAL A 145 1.29 4.84 13.02
CA VAL A 145 0.40 5.64 12.16
C VAL A 145 1.22 6.25 11.03
N LYS A 146 0.67 6.23 9.82
CA LYS A 146 1.16 7.03 8.68
C LYS A 146 0.06 7.93 8.15
N GLU A 147 0.46 9.09 7.66
CA GLU A 147 -0.44 10.06 7.04
C GLU A 147 -0.14 10.20 5.56
N TYR A 148 -1.18 10.21 4.74
CA TYR A 148 -1.07 10.40 3.30
C TYR A 148 -2.09 11.43 2.81
N PRO A 149 -1.76 12.24 1.79
CA PRO A 149 -2.76 13.06 1.13
C PRO A 149 -3.86 12.18 0.53
N MET A 150 -5.13 12.45 0.85
CA MET A 150 -6.27 11.62 0.40
C MET A 150 -6.39 11.50 -1.13
N ASN A 151 -5.86 12.48 -1.88
CA ASN A 151 -5.92 12.53 -3.34
C ASN A 151 -4.72 11.86 -4.04
N LYS A 152 -3.85 11.17 -3.31
CA LYS A 152 -2.68 10.45 -3.82
C LYS A 152 -2.84 8.95 -3.68
N GLU A 153 -2.05 8.20 -4.45
CA GLU A 153 -1.92 6.76 -4.23
C GLU A 153 -1.16 6.50 -2.94
N ILE A 154 -1.63 5.51 -2.20
CA ILE A 154 -1.19 5.18 -0.85
C ILE A 154 -0.50 3.82 -0.92
N PRO A 155 0.81 3.74 -0.66
CA PRO A 155 1.53 2.48 -0.68
C PRO A 155 1.12 1.62 0.52
N LEU A 156 0.73 0.38 0.25
CA LEU A 156 0.30 -0.59 1.26
C LEU A 156 1.41 -1.60 1.55
N LEU A 157 1.85 -2.31 0.52
CA LEU A 157 2.82 -3.40 0.59
C LEU A 157 3.79 -3.34 -0.58
N ALA A 158 5.03 -3.72 -0.33
CA ALA A 158 5.99 -4.11 -1.36
C ALA A 158 6.24 -5.62 -1.28
N ILE A 159 6.28 -6.30 -2.42
CA ILE A 159 6.68 -7.70 -2.53
C ILE A 159 8.06 -7.71 -3.16
N ILE A 160 9.07 -7.98 -2.35
CA ILE A 160 10.48 -7.70 -2.65
C ILE A 160 11.37 -8.90 -2.30
N THR A 161 12.50 -9.00 -2.97
CA THR A 161 13.66 -9.81 -2.57
C THR A 161 14.53 -9.01 -1.59
N PRO A 162 15.42 -9.65 -0.80
CA PRO A 162 16.33 -8.92 0.06
C PRO A 162 17.37 -8.17 -0.78
N THR A 163 17.93 -7.10 -0.21
CA THR A 163 19.20 -6.55 -0.70
C THR A 163 20.32 -7.46 -0.20
N ILE A 164 21.19 -7.93 -1.08
CA ILE A 164 22.33 -8.78 -0.71
C ILE A 164 23.57 -7.90 -0.52
N HIS A 165 24.18 -7.96 0.65
CA HIS A 165 25.39 -7.22 0.99
C HIS A 165 26.64 -7.98 0.52
N SER A 166 27.79 -7.30 0.51
CA SER A 166 29.07 -7.87 0.08
C SER A 166 29.54 -9.06 0.92
N ASP A 167 29.07 -9.16 2.17
CA ASP A 167 29.33 -10.29 3.07
C ASP A 167 28.36 -11.47 2.87
N GLY A 168 27.42 -11.36 1.93
CA GLY A 168 26.41 -12.37 1.61
C GLY A 168 25.16 -12.32 2.49
N SER A 169 25.08 -11.42 3.47
CA SER A 169 23.87 -11.22 4.27
C SER A 169 22.76 -10.54 3.45
N GLY A 170 21.49 -10.83 3.77
CA GLY A 170 20.33 -10.28 3.10
C GLY A 170 19.50 -9.37 4.02
N SER A 171 19.19 -8.15 3.60
CA SER A 171 18.39 -7.19 4.36
C SER A 171 17.10 -6.81 3.64
N TYR A 172 15.96 -7.07 4.29
CA TYR A 172 14.63 -6.68 3.82
C TYR A 172 14.14 -5.37 4.46
N CYS A 173 14.59 -5.10 5.69
CA CYS A 173 14.13 -3.95 6.47
C CYS A 173 14.66 -2.63 5.91
N GLU A 174 15.86 -2.65 5.34
CA GLU A 174 16.47 -1.50 4.67
C GLU A 174 15.67 -1.02 3.46
N VAL A 175 14.84 -1.87 2.86
CA VAL A 175 14.15 -1.51 1.61
C VAL A 175 12.92 -0.63 1.90
N VAL A 176 12.08 -1.02 2.86
CA VAL A 176 10.76 -0.39 3.07
C VAL A 176 10.71 0.66 4.19
N GLN A 177 11.78 0.78 4.99
CA GLN A 177 11.86 1.72 6.12
C GLN A 177 12.73 2.95 5.81
N THR A 178 12.70 3.42 4.56
CA THR A 178 13.48 4.59 4.10
C THR A 178 12.58 5.73 3.67
N ASP A 179 13.18 6.90 3.46
CA ASP A 179 12.54 8.05 2.81
C ASP A 179 12.52 7.91 1.27
N ILE A 180 12.91 6.75 0.73
CA ILE A 180 12.85 6.47 -0.70
C ILE A 180 11.40 6.24 -1.10
N LEU A 181 11.01 6.86 -2.21
CA LEU A 181 9.69 6.66 -2.79
C LEU A 181 9.50 5.16 -3.16
N PRO A 182 8.34 4.54 -2.86
CA PRO A 182 8.10 3.12 -3.13
C PRO A 182 8.36 2.69 -4.59
N GLU A 183 8.09 3.57 -5.56
CA GLU A 183 8.36 3.36 -6.99
C GLU A 183 9.86 3.45 -7.36
N LYS A 184 10.72 3.89 -6.43
CA LYS A 184 12.16 4.04 -6.62
C LYS A 184 12.99 2.98 -5.90
N LEU A 185 12.35 2.04 -5.20
CA LEU A 185 13.03 0.98 -4.46
C LEU A 185 13.94 0.14 -5.36
N GLY A 186 13.48 -0.25 -6.55
CA GLY A 186 14.31 -1.06 -7.47
C GLY A 186 15.55 -0.32 -7.97
N GLU A 187 15.44 0.98 -8.25
CA GLU A 187 16.57 1.79 -8.71
C GLU A 187 17.63 1.98 -7.61
N HIS A 188 17.17 2.22 -6.38
CA HIS A 188 18.03 2.48 -5.22
C HIS A 188 18.71 1.21 -4.70
N PHE A 189 17.92 0.16 -4.44
CA PHE A 189 18.39 -1.09 -3.83
C PHE A 189 18.83 -2.15 -4.84
N LYS A 190 18.76 -1.83 -6.14
CA LYS A 190 19.10 -2.76 -7.24
C LYS A 190 18.27 -4.04 -7.19
N ILE A 191 17.00 -3.92 -6.82
CA ILE A 191 16.05 -5.04 -6.80
C ILE A 191 15.64 -5.34 -8.26
N PRO A 192 15.95 -6.54 -8.78
CA PRO A 192 15.74 -6.85 -10.20
C PRO A 192 14.26 -6.98 -10.54
N HIS A 193 13.43 -7.42 -9.59
CA HIS A 193 11.99 -7.61 -9.79
C HIS A 193 11.25 -7.42 -8.49
N TYR A 194 10.21 -6.58 -8.48
CA TYR A 194 9.34 -6.41 -7.31
C TYR A 194 7.93 -5.98 -7.69
N PHE A 195 7.01 -6.10 -6.73
CA PHE A 195 5.66 -5.57 -6.86
C PHE A 195 5.37 -4.52 -5.79
N LEU A 196 4.55 -3.53 -6.14
CA LEU A 196 4.04 -2.51 -5.23
C LEU A 196 2.52 -2.53 -5.24
N VAL A 197 1.92 -2.72 -4.06
CA VAL A 197 0.47 -2.68 -3.85
C VAL A 197 0.09 -1.30 -3.32
N THR A 198 -0.91 -0.69 -3.95
CA THR A 198 -1.37 0.66 -3.59
C THR A 198 -2.88 0.74 -3.49
N MET A 199 -3.37 1.72 -2.73
CA MET A 199 -4.78 2.11 -2.70
C MET A 199 -4.93 3.56 -3.16
N LYS A 200 -6.04 3.89 -3.82
CA LYS A 200 -6.41 5.27 -4.12
C LYS A 200 -7.89 5.50 -3.82
N VAL A 201 -8.19 6.54 -3.05
CA VAL A 201 -9.57 7.00 -2.84
C VAL A 201 -10.02 7.80 -4.07
N LYS A 202 -11.25 7.56 -4.54
CA LYS A 202 -11.91 8.24 -5.67
C LYS A 202 -13.03 9.15 -5.16
#